data_AF-A0A9D5J0D9-F1
#
_entry.id   AF-A0A9D5J0D9-F1
#
_cell.length_a   1.000
_cell.length_b   1.000
_cell.length_c   1.000
_cell.angle_alpha   90.00
_cell.angle_beta   90.00
_cell.angle_gamma   90.00
#
_symmetry.space_group_name_H-M   'P 1'
#
loop_
_entity.id
_entity.type
_entity.pdbx_description
1 polymer ?
#
loop_
_entity_poly.entity_id
_entity_poly.type
_entity_poly.pdbx_seq_one_letter_code
_entity_poly.pdbx_strand_id
1 'polypeptide(L)'
;MIFVKLLSLLVILLSSFGQFSGGGQQAIPVTGTVETYSNSTLRTILPLDVFSLSVVNRNARQVVGVYISDLFAYPVLQQPNGKPAYVSSENNIVTQFSVTKKFGSTGLIAHNYLAGALFSEINQNQEIVIIYGDGSQVNYTVTEVRKYQALSPTSPYSSFINLDDPDRTISYKELFYETYALEGKLILQTCIAKGNSDSWGRLFIIAEIPDVDPS
;
A
#
# COMPACT_ATOMS: atom_id res chain seq x y z
N MET A 1 -18.65 36.34 65.50
CA MET A 1 -17.57 37.31 65.75
C MET A 1 -16.23 36.60 65.65
N ILE A 2 -15.23 37.29 65.09
CA ILE A 2 -13.80 36.94 64.98
C ILE A 2 -13.38 36.28 63.64
N PHE A 3 -13.01 37.17 62.72
CA PHE A 3 -11.97 37.02 61.69
C PHE A 3 -10.66 36.50 62.29
N VAL A 4 -9.84 35.73 61.55
CA VAL A 4 -8.37 35.93 61.36
C VAL A 4 -7.82 34.97 60.28
N LYS A 5 -7.53 35.59 59.14
CA LYS A 5 -6.35 35.53 58.23
C LYS A 5 -5.74 34.19 57.72
N LEU A 6 -5.74 34.17 56.38
CA LEU A 6 -4.84 33.52 55.43
C LEU A 6 -3.37 33.38 55.87
N LEU A 7 -2.79 32.21 55.59
CA LEU A 7 -1.40 32.09 55.21
C LEU A 7 -1.31 31.33 53.87
N SER A 8 -0.69 32.01 52.92
CA SER A 8 -0.46 31.60 51.54
C SER A 8 0.51 30.43 51.47
N LEU A 9 0.14 29.35 50.77
CA LEU A 9 1.13 28.45 50.18
C LEU A 9 0.90 28.37 48.67
N LEU A 10 1.74 29.13 47.98
CA LEU A 10 1.91 29.18 46.55
C LEU A 10 2.56 27.87 46.09
N VAL A 11 1.79 26.97 45.47
CA VAL A 11 2.33 25.84 44.73
C VAL A 11 2.28 26.20 43.25
N ILE A 12 3.39 26.72 42.74
CA ILE A 12 3.66 26.80 41.30
C ILE A 12 4.02 25.39 40.86
N LEU A 13 3.13 24.72 40.13
CA LEU A 13 3.49 23.55 39.35
C LEU A 13 3.17 23.83 37.89
N LEU A 14 4.26 23.85 37.13
CA LEU A 14 4.36 24.25 35.73
C LEU A 14 3.29 23.58 34.86
N SER A 15 2.57 24.43 34.14
CA SER A 15 1.82 24.10 32.93
C SER A 15 2.76 23.47 31.90
N SER A 16 2.74 22.14 31.84
CA SER A 16 3.31 21.41 30.71
C SER A 16 2.28 21.45 29.58
N PHE A 17 2.37 22.49 28.75
CA PHE A 17 1.84 22.47 27.40
C PHE A 17 2.48 21.30 26.66
N GLY A 18 1.82 20.15 26.65
CA GLY A 18 2.12 19.08 25.72
C GLY A 18 1.72 19.52 24.33
N GLN A 19 2.67 20.08 23.57
CA GLN A 19 2.52 20.25 22.13
C GLN A 19 2.36 18.87 21.50
N PHE A 20 1.12 18.50 21.20
CA PHE A 20 0.80 17.35 20.35
C PHE A 20 1.00 17.78 18.89
N SER A 21 2.24 17.73 18.42
CA SER A 21 2.58 17.84 16.99
C SER A 21 3.32 16.60 16.56
N GLY A 22 2.56 15.51 16.42
CA GLY A 22 3.04 14.22 15.94
C GLY A 22 2.15 13.67 14.83
N GLY A 23 1.77 14.51 13.87
CA GLY A 23 1.19 14.03 12.62
C GLY A 23 2.26 13.23 11.89
N GLY A 24 2.27 11.91 12.09
CA GLY A 24 3.13 10.99 11.36
C GLY A 24 2.90 11.20 9.88
N GLN A 25 3.85 11.85 9.22
CA GLN A 25 3.73 12.21 7.82
C GLN A 25 3.73 10.92 6.98
N GLN A 26 2.60 10.66 6.33
CA GLN A 26 2.42 9.56 5.39
C GLN A 26 3.24 9.90 4.14
N ALA A 27 4.16 9.04 3.71
CA ALA A 27 5.00 9.27 2.53
C ALA A 27 4.87 8.10 1.56
N ILE A 28 4.73 8.39 0.26
CA ILE A 28 4.69 7.39 -0.81
C ILE A 28 6.14 7.07 -1.24
N PRO A 29 6.60 5.82 -1.17
CA PRO A 29 7.98 5.46 -1.51
C PRO A 29 8.36 5.72 -2.98
N VAL A 30 9.65 5.99 -3.24
CA VAL A 30 10.28 6.16 -4.57
C VAL A 30 11.60 5.35 -4.63
N THR A 31 12.08 5.00 -5.83
CA THR A 31 13.30 4.21 -6.04
C THR A 31 14.28 4.84 -7.03
N GLY A 32 15.56 4.44 -6.97
CA GLY A 32 16.60 4.85 -7.91
C GLY A 32 17.41 3.70 -8.51
N THR A 33 17.61 3.80 -9.83
CA THR A 33 18.65 3.27 -10.74
C THR A 33 18.84 1.76 -10.94
N VAL A 34 19.27 1.45 -12.17
CA VAL A 34 18.85 0.37 -13.09
C VAL A 34 19.89 -0.76 -13.21
N GLU A 35 19.43 -2.01 -13.33
CA GLU A 35 20.07 -3.03 -14.18
C GLU A 35 19.00 -3.83 -14.95
N THR A 36 19.17 -3.91 -16.27
CA THR A 36 18.28 -4.58 -17.23
C THR A 36 18.77 -5.99 -17.53
N TYR A 37 17.94 -7.01 -17.32
CA TYR A 37 18.12 -8.33 -17.93
C TYR A 37 16.79 -8.87 -18.46
N SER A 38 16.72 -9.02 -19.78
CA SER A 38 15.67 -9.73 -20.50
C SER A 38 16.08 -11.19 -20.66
N ASN A 39 15.32 -12.11 -20.08
CA ASN A 39 15.28 -13.50 -20.49
C ASN A 39 13.85 -14.04 -20.29
N SER A 40 13.19 -14.42 -21.39
CA SER A 40 11.87 -15.06 -21.38
C SER A 40 12.05 -16.52 -20.96
N THR A 41 12.27 -16.71 -19.67
CA THR A 41 12.13 -18.01 -18.99
C THR A 41 10.64 -18.22 -18.71
N LEU A 42 10.09 -19.38 -19.11
CA LEU A 42 8.78 -19.82 -18.64
C LEU A 42 8.73 -19.69 -17.12
N ARG A 43 7.89 -18.78 -16.62
CA ARG A 43 7.73 -18.55 -15.18
C ARG A 43 6.98 -19.74 -14.60
N THR A 44 7.67 -20.60 -13.87
CA THR A 44 6.99 -21.64 -13.09
C THR A 44 6.38 -20.99 -11.85
N ILE A 45 5.08 -20.72 -11.92
CA ILE A 45 4.29 -20.23 -10.79
C ILE A 45 3.84 -21.45 -9.98
N LEU A 46 4.07 -21.43 -8.67
CA LEU A 46 3.58 -22.49 -7.80
C LEU A 46 2.04 -22.50 -7.85
N PRO A 47 1.39 -23.68 -7.97
CA PRO A 47 -0.05 -23.79 -7.79
C PRO A 47 -0.51 -23.16 -6.47
N LEU A 48 -1.70 -22.58 -6.45
CA LEU A 48 -2.22 -21.80 -5.32
C LEU A 48 -2.16 -22.55 -3.98
N ASP A 49 -2.52 -23.83 -3.96
CA ASP A 49 -2.49 -24.68 -2.77
C ASP A 49 -1.05 -24.88 -2.25
N VAL A 50 -0.11 -25.20 -3.15
CA VAL A 50 1.32 -25.35 -2.83
C VAL A 50 1.90 -24.03 -2.33
N PHE A 51 1.58 -22.92 -3.01
CA PHE A 51 2.03 -21.60 -2.63
C PHE A 51 1.48 -21.19 -1.26
N SER A 52 0.18 -21.37 -1.02
CA SER A 52 -0.46 -21.05 0.25
C SER A 52 0.21 -21.76 1.43
N LEU A 53 0.47 -23.06 1.30
CA LEU A 53 1.19 -23.84 2.31
C LEU A 53 2.61 -23.32 2.57
N SER A 54 3.26 -22.74 1.56
CA SER A 54 4.64 -22.22 1.70
C SER A 54 4.74 -20.90 2.47
N VAL A 55 3.65 -20.12 2.60
CA VAL A 55 3.65 -18.77 3.21
C VAL A 55 2.93 -18.68 4.55
N VAL A 56 2.14 -19.69 4.91
CA VAL A 56 1.38 -19.74 6.18
C VAL A 56 2.31 -19.65 7.40
N ASN A 57 1.93 -18.82 8.37
CA ASN A 57 2.71 -18.56 9.59
C ASN A 57 1.90 -18.63 10.89
N ARG A 58 0.66 -19.14 10.81
CA ARG A 58 -0.35 -19.28 11.88
C ARG A 58 -0.93 -17.97 12.43
N ASN A 59 -0.64 -16.83 11.82
CA ASN A 59 -1.25 -15.55 12.20
C ASN A 59 -2.45 -15.20 11.30
N ALA A 60 -3.66 -15.55 11.76
CA ALA A 60 -4.92 -15.36 11.03
C ALA A 60 -5.20 -13.91 10.57
N ARG A 61 -4.58 -12.91 11.20
CA ARG A 61 -4.82 -11.48 10.89
C ARG A 61 -3.79 -10.88 9.96
N GLN A 62 -2.79 -11.66 9.56
CA GLN A 62 -1.67 -11.20 8.75
C GLN A 62 -1.86 -11.67 7.31
N VAL A 63 -1.75 -10.75 6.37
CA VAL A 63 -1.61 -11.09 4.96
C VAL A 63 -0.19 -11.61 4.73
N VAL A 64 -0.07 -12.83 4.19
CA VAL A 64 1.23 -13.51 4.00
C VAL A 64 1.51 -13.84 2.54
N GLY A 65 0.50 -13.81 1.66
CA GLY A 65 0.68 -14.05 0.25
C GLY A 65 -0.35 -13.32 -0.60
N VAL A 66 0.04 -13.04 -1.84
CA VAL A 66 -0.83 -12.60 -2.92
C VAL A 66 -0.59 -13.48 -4.14
N TYR A 67 -1.66 -13.94 -4.75
CA TYR A 67 -1.63 -14.87 -5.87
C TYR A 67 -2.53 -14.36 -7.00
N ILE A 68 -2.05 -14.46 -8.23
CA ILE A 68 -2.81 -14.20 -9.45
C ILE A 68 -2.48 -15.33 -10.43
N SER A 69 -3.50 -16.05 -10.89
CA SER A 69 -3.32 -17.17 -11.82
C SER A 69 -2.52 -16.73 -13.04
N ASP A 70 -1.56 -17.56 -13.43
CA ASP A 70 -0.72 -17.38 -14.62
C ASP A 70 0.13 -16.11 -14.64
N LEU A 71 0.12 -15.32 -13.56
CA LEU A 71 0.90 -14.08 -13.45
C LEU A 71 1.97 -14.16 -12.35
N PHE A 72 1.58 -14.35 -11.08
CA PHE A 72 2.54 -14.50 -9.98
C PHE A 72 1.97 -15.12 -8.71
N ALA A 73 2.89 -15.58 -7.86
CA ALA A 73 2.66 -16.01 -6.49
C ALA A 73 3.74 -15.38 -5.60
N TYR A 74 3.40 -14.31 -4.87
CA TYR A 74 4.38 -13.51 -4.12
C TYR A 74 4.10 -13.51 -2.62
N PRO A 75 5.09 -13.85 -1.77
CA PRO A 75 5.00 -13.62 -0.34
C PRO A 75 4.80 -12.13 -0.02
N VAL A 76 4.09 -11.87 1.08
CA VAL A 76 3.81 -10.52 1.56
C VAL A 76 4.63 -10.23 2.81
N LEU A 77 5.55 -9.28 2.69
CA LEU A 77 6.37 -8.79 3.79
C LEU A 77 5.65 -7.65 4.52
N GLN A 78 5.66 -7.67 5.85
CA GLN A 78 5.11 -6.58 6.66
C GLN A 78 6.09 -5.40 6.72
N GLN A 79 5.57 -4.18 6.71
CA GLN A 79 6.41 -3.01 6.97
C GLN A 79 7.05 -3.10 8.37
N PRO A 80 8.36 -2.86 8.50
CA PRO A 80 9.01 -2.79 9.80
C PRO A 80 8.39 -1.70 10.67
N ASN A 81 8.36 -1.93 11.98
CA ASN A 81 7.81 -0.95 12.92
C ASN A 81 8.55 0.39 12.80
N GLY A 82 7.80 1.49 12.80
CA GLY A 82 8.34 2.85 12.61
C GLY A 82 8.81 3.17 11.17
N LYS A 83 8.62 2.28 10.19
CA LYS A 83 9.01 2.52 8.78
C LYS A 83 7.80 2.46 7.83
N PRO A 84 6.84 3.41 7.92
CA PRO A 84 5.60 3.37 7.13
C PRO A 84 5.80 3.60 5.63
N ALA A 85 6.97 4.06 5.20
CA ALA A 85 7.33 4.23 3.79
C ALA A 85 8.20 3.09 3.25
N TYR A 86 8.44 2.03 4.04
CA TYR A 86 9.27 0.92 3.59
C TYR A 86 8.60 0.13 2.45
N VAL A 87 9.41 -0.24 1.46
CA VAL A 87 9.11 -1.19 0.38
C VAL A 87 10.27 -2.16 0.29
N SER A 88 9.97 -3.44 0.13
CA SER A 88 10.99 -4.47 -0.05
C SER A 88 11.80 -4.23 -1.32
N SER A 89 13.12 -4.43 -1.20
CA SER A 89 14.06 -4.50 -2.31
C SER A 89 14.33 -5.94 -2.76
N GLU A 90 13.59 -6.92 -2.22
CA GLU A 90 13.72 -8.33 -2.58
C GLU A 90 12.91 -8.66 -3.84
N ASN A 91 13.44 -9.56 -4.66
CA ASN A 91 12.73 -10.07 -5.82
C ASN A 91 11.48 -10.84 -5.38
N ASN A 92 10.40 -10.70 -6.14
CA ASN A 92 9.17 -11.50 -5.97
C ASN A 92 8.53 -11.39 -4.57
N ILE A 93 8.77 -10.29 -3.85
CA ILE A 93 8.12 -9.99 -2.57
C ILE A 93 7.37 -8.66 -2.69
N VAL A 94 6.12 -8.66 -2.25
CA VAL A 94 5.32 -7.43 -2.10
C VAL A 94 5.32 -6.99 -0.64
N THR A 95 5.22 -5.70 -0.38
CA THR A 95 5.17 -5.16 0.97
C THR A 95 3.75 -4.77 1.34
N GLN A 96 3.26 -5.16 2.51
CA GLN A 96 1.96 -4.69 3.00
C GLN A 96 2.06 -3.23 3.43
N PHE A 97 1.27 -2.37 2.79
CA PHE A 97 1.17 -0.95 3.12
C PHE A 97 0.19 -0.77 4.29
N SER A 98 0.75 -0.71 5.50
CA SER A 98 -0.01 -0.78 6.76
C SER A 98 -1.02 0.36 6.97
N VAL A 99 -0.86 1.49 6.28
CA VAL A 99 -1.70 2.68 6.45
C VAL A 99 -3.13 2.43 5.98
N THR A 100 -3.34 1.63 4.93
CA THR A 100 -4.67 1.33 4.37
C THR A 100 -5.60 0.65 5.38
N LYS A 101 -5.04 -0.12 6.31
CA LYS A 101 -5.80 -0.80 7.36
C LYS A 101 -6.62 0.15 8.21
N LYS A 102 -6.19 1.41 8.37
CA LYS A 102 -6.94 2.45 9.09
C LYS A 102 -8.24 2.87 8.39
N PHE A 103 -8.35 2.56 7.10
CA PHE A 103 -9.48 2.85 6.24
C PHE A 103 -10.26 1.58 5.85
N GLY A 104 -10.01 0.46 6.52
CA GLY A 104 -10.71 -0.80 6.25
C GLY A 104 -10.27 -1.49 4.96
N SER A 105 -9.09 -1.17 4.41
CA SER A 105 -8.59 -1.71 3.15
C SER A 105 -7.24 -2.41 3.27
N THR A 106 -6.96 -3.29 2.32
CA THR A 106 -5.68 -4.01 2.22
C THR A 106 -4.82 -3.37 1.16
N GLY A 107 -3.66 -2.82 1.54
CA GLY A 107 -2.71 -2.20 0.63
C GLY A 107 -1.47 -3.05 0.42
N LEU A 108 -1.04 -3.22 -0.83
CA LEU A 108 0.18 -3.89 -1.22
C LEU A 108 1.00 -2.97 -2.14
N ILE A 109 2.28 -2.81 -1.85
CA ILE A 109 3.20 -1.95 -2.61
C ILE A 109 4.46 -2.70 -3.01
N ALA A 110 4.96 -2.40 -4.20
CA ALA A 110 6.20 -2.96 -4.70
C ALA A 110 6.90 -2.01 -5.69
N HIS A 111 8.23 -2.10 -5.76
CA HIS A 111 9.01 -1.41 -6.78
C HIS A 111 8.73 -1.97 -8.17
N ASN A 112 8.65 -1.08 -9.17
CA ASN A 112 8.25 -1.39 -10.55
C ASN A 112 9.29 -2.16 -11.37
N TYR A 113 10.52 -2.28 -10.88
CA TYR A 113 11.56 -3.14 -11.45
C TYR A 113 11.75 -4.45 -10.66
N LEU A 114 10.96 -4.66 -9.59
CA LEU A 114 10.94 -5.89 -8.77
C LEU A 114 9.55 -6.55 -8.89
N ALA A 115 8.93 -6.96 -7.78
CA ALA A 115 7.61 -7.59 -7.78
C ALA A 115 6.53 -6.74 -8.47
N GLY A 116 6.64 -5.41 -8.42
CA GLY A 116 5.70 -4.48 -9.05
C GLY A 116 5.80 -4.44 -10.58
N ALA A 117 6.85 -5.02 -11.19
CA ALA A 117 7.00 -5.05 -12.65
C ALA A 117 5.84 -5.74 -13.37
N LEU A 118 5.19 -6.71 -12.70
CA LEU A 118 4.03 -7.41 -13.24
C LEU A 118 2.70 -6.71 -12.99
N PHE A 119 2.65 -5.65 -12.17
CA PHE A 119 1.36 -5.03 -11.83
C PHE A 119 0.70 -4.38 -13.04
N SER A 120 1.48 -3.95 -14.04
CA SER A 120 0.95 -3.41 -15.30
C SER A 120 0.31 -4.47 -16.21
N GLU A 121 0.52 -5.76 -15.93
CA GLU A 121 -0.11 -6.86 -16.66
C GLU A 121 -1.46 -7.27 -16.05
N ILE A 122 -1.82 -6.71 -14.88
CA ILE A 122 -3.09 -6.98 -14.22
C ILE A 122 -4.20 -6.19 -14.93
N ASN A 123 -5.26 -6.90 -15.33
CA ASN A 123 -6.38 -6.32 -16.06
C ASN A 123 -7.66 -6.30 -15.21
N GLN A 124 -8.63 -5.48 -15.64
CA GLN A 124 -9.97 -5.49 -15.08
C GLN A 124 -10.62 -6.87 -15.21
N ASN A 125 -11.44 -7.25 -14.23
CA ASN A 125 -12.09 -8.56 -14.08
C ASN A 125 -11.15 -9.73 -13.77
N GLN A 126 -9.85 -9.47 -13.55
CA GLN A 126 -8.92 -10.50 -13.10
C GLN A 126 -9.09 -10.78 -11.60
N GLU A 127 -8.98 -12.05 -11.22
CA GLU A 127 -9.03 -12.46 -9.81
C GLU A 127 -7.66 -12.32 -9.13
N ILE A 128 -7.67 -11.81 -7.91
CA ILE A 128 -6.52 -11.74 -7.01
C ILE A 128 -6.88 -12.48 -5.72
N VAL A 129 -6.08 -13.47 -5.34
CA VAL A 129 -6.25 -14.22 -4.10
C VAL A 129 -5.30 -13.67 -3.03
N ILE A 130 -5.86 -13.24 -1.91
CA ILE A 130 -5.11 -12.86 -0.71
C ILE A 130 -5.08 -14.04 0.26
N ILE A 131 -3.89 -14.42 0.70
CA ILE A 131 -3.68 -15.53 1.63
C ILE A 131 -3.31 -14.96 3.00
N TYR A 132 -4.05 -15.38 4.03
CA TYR A 132 -3.79 -15.05 5.43
C TYR A 132 -2.92 -16.10 6.10
N GLY A 133 -2.27 -15.69 7.21
CA GLY A 133 -1.29 -16.51 7.90
C GLY A 133 -1.86 -17.80 8.48
N ASP A 134 -3.17 -17.95 8.65
CA ASP A 134 -3.82 -19.21 9.05
C ASP A 134 -4.19 -20.12 7.86
N GLY A 135 -3.92 -19.70 6.63
CA GLY A 135 -4.24 -20.40 5.39
C GLY A 135 -5.60 -20.04 4.82
N SER A 136 -6.39 -19.20 5.50
CA SER A 136 -7.62 -18.66 4.92
C SER A 136 -7.32 -17.77 3.72
N GLN A 137 -8.25 -17.73 2.77
CA GLN A 137 -8.09 -17.03 1.49
C GLN A 137 -9.28 -16.12 1.25
N VAL A 138 -9.03 -14.98 0.60
CA VAL A 138 -10.07 -14.06 0.14
C VAL A 138 -9.81 -13.74 -1.33
N ASN A 139 -10.83 -13.95 -2.16
CA ASN A 139 -10.77 -13.64 -3.58
C ASN A 139 -11.30 -12.21 -3.80
N TYR A 140 -10.54 -11.44 -4.54
CA TYR A 140 -10.89 -10.10 -4.99
C TYR A 140 -10.95 -10.09 -6.52
N THR A 141 -11.88 -9.34 -7.09
CA THR A 141 -11.97 -9.08 -8.53
C THR A 141 -11.51 -7.65 -8.81
N VAL A 142 -10.58 -7.47 -9.74
CA VAL A 142 -10.10 -6.15 -10.16
C VAL A 142 -11.23 -5.38 -10.83
N THR A 143 -11.58 -4.22 -10.28
CA THR A 143 -12.65 -3.36 -10.78
C THR A 143 -12.12 -2.11 -11.46
N GLU A 144 -10.94 -1.64 -11.04
CA GLU A 144 -10.37 -0.41 -11.58
C GLU A 144 -8.84 -0.51 -11.71
N VAL A 145 -8.33 0.06 -12.80
CA VAL A 145 -6.90 0.27 -13.03
C VAL A 145 -6.68 1.75 -13.27
N ARG A 146 -6.12 2.46 -12.28
CA ARG A 146 -5.95 3.91 -12.34
C ARG A 146 -4.48 4.28 -12.51
N LYS A 147 -4.22 5.25 -13.38
CA LYS A 147 -2.85 5.72 -13.66
C LYS A 147 -2.75 7.22 -13.47
N TYR A 148 -1.69 7.63 -12.81
CA TYR A 148 -1.44 9.03 -12.51
C TYR A 148 -0.01 9.40 -12.89
N GLN A 149 0.17 10.55 -13.54
CA GLN A 149 1.48 11.16 -13.74
C GLN A 149 1.85 12.00 -12.52
N ALA A 150 3.06 11.87 -12.00
CA ALA A 150 3.59 12.77 -10.98
C ALA A 150 4.18 14.04 -11.63
N LEU A 151 3.80 15.22 -11.14
CA LEU A 151 4.41 16.49 -11.56
C LEU A 151 5.84 16.67 -11.03
N SER A 152 6.13 16.07 -9.88
CA SER A 152 7.45 16.00 -9.25
C SER A 152 7.78 14.52 -8.95
N PRO A 153 8.25 13.74 -9.93
CA PRO A 153 8.37 12.28 -9.85
C PRO A 153 9.15 11.71 -8.66
N THR A 154 10.15 12.44 -8.16
CA THR A 154 10.99 12.06 -7.03
C THR A 154 10.42 12.48 -5.68
N SER A 155 9.27 13.14 -5.66
CA SER A 155 8.61 13.62 -4.44
C SER A 155 7.43 12.72 -4.03
N PRO A 156 7.38 12.25 -2.77
CA PRO A 156 6.21 11.56 -2.22
C PRO A 156 4.98 12.48 -2.09
N TYR A 157 5.18 13.79 -2.08
CA TYR A 157 4.16 14.83 -1.88
C TYR A 157 3.85 15.59 -3.17
N SER A 158 4.10 14.98 -4.33
CA SER A 158 3.80 15.55 -5.63
C SER A 158 2.31 15.89 -5.76
N SER A 159 1.99 16.78 -6.69
CA SER A 159 0.68 16.78 -7.34
C SER A 159 0.68 15.79 -8.52
N PHE A 160 -0.50 15.34 -8.91
CA PHE A 160 -0.66 14.27 -9.88
C PHE A 160 -1.71 14.65 -10.93
N ILE A 161 -1.50 14.24 -12.17
CA ILE A 161 -2.49 14.31 -13.24
C ILE A 161 -3.09 12.91 -13.41
N ASN A 162 -4.41 12.79 -13.39
CA ASN A 162 -5.08 11.53 -13.75
C ASN A 162 -4.93 11.30 -15.26
N LEU A 163 -4.44 10.13 -15.67
CA LEU A 163 -4.24 9.85 -17.11
C LEU A 163 -5.55 9.58 -17.85
N ASP A 164 -6.62 9.20 -17.14
CA ASP A 164 -7.96 9.03 -17.72
C ASP A 164 -8.76 10.35 -17.75
N ASP A 165 -8.30 11.36 -17.03
CA ASP A 165 -8.88 12.72 -16.97
C ASP A 165 -7.74 13.77 -16.90
N PRO A 166 -7.06 14.04 -18.04
CA PRO A 166 -5.80 14.80 -18.05
C PRO A 166 -5.96 16.27 -17.69
N ASP A 167 -7.19 16.80 -17.68
CA ASP A 167 -7.47 18.18 -17.27
C ASP A 167 -7.53 18.32 -15.74
N ARG A 168 -7.53 17.19 -15.01
CA ARG A 168 -7.64 17.15 -13.56
C ARG A 168 -6.28 16.92 -12.89
N THR A 169 -5.78 17.97 -12.25
CA THR A 169 -4.65 17.89 -11.32
C THR A 169 -5.14 17.73 -9.88
N ILE A 170 -4.65 16.73 -9.18
CA ILE A 170 -4.96 16.44 -7.78
C ILE A 170 -3.71 16.48 -6.90
N SER A 171 -3.87 16.80 -5.63
CA SER A 171 -2.81 16.74 -4.63
C SER A 171 -2.49 15.31 -4.21
N TYR A 172 -1.34 15.09 -3.55
CA TYR A 172 -1.03 13.79 -2.92
C TYR A 172 -2.13 13.31 -1.96
N LYS A 173 -2.80 14.25 -1.26
CA LYS A 173 -3.84 13.95 -0.27
C LYS A 173 -5.09 13.45 -0.98
N GLU A 174 -5.51 14.12 -2.05
CA GLU A 174 -6.65 13.68 -2.86
C GLU A 174 -6.36 12.33 -3.50
N LEU A 175 -5.17 12.14 -4.10
CA LEU A 175 -4.75 10.84 -4.63
C LEU A 175 -4.87 9.74 -3.57
N PHE A 176 -4.39 10.01 -2.34
CA PHE A 176 -4.49 9.06 -1.23
C PHE A 176 -5.94 8.70 -0.91
N TYR A 177 -6.83 9.69 -0.81
CA TYR A 177 -8.24 9.43 -0.50
C TYR A 177 -8.98 8.73 -1.64
N GLU A 178 -8.64 9.03 -2.88
CA GLU A 178 -9.24 8.39 -4.05
C GLU A 178 -8.80 6.94 -4.21
N THR A 179 -7.65 6.54 -3.66
CA THR A 179 -7.06 5.20 -3.89
C THR A 179 -6.97 4.38 -2.60
N TYR A 180 -6.16 4.80 -1.64
CA TYR A 180 -5.86 4.01 -0.44
C TYR A 180 -6.97 4.04 0.61
N ALA A 181 -7.80 5.09 0.63
CA ALA A 181 -8.87 5.26 1.63
C ALA A 181 -10.22 4.65 1.21
N LEU A 182 -10.20 3.65 0.33
CA LEU A 182 -11.40 2.96 -0.15
C LEU A 182 -11.72 1.75 0.73
N GLU A 183 -12.76 1.85 1.55
CA GLU A 183 -13.17 0.78 2.48
C GLU A 183 -13.47 -0.55 1.76
N GLY A 184 -13.03 -1.67 2.36
CA GLY A 184 -13.28 -3.02 1.86
C GLY A 184 -12.49 -3.41 0.61
N LYS A 185 -11.65 -2.52 0.06
CA LYS A 185 -10.88 -2.78 -1.16
C LYS A 185 -9.52 -3.42 -0.90
N LEU A 186 -9.03 -4.12 -1.92
CA LEU A 186 -7.63 -4.44 -2.11
C LEU A 186 -7.01 -3.42 -3.07
N ILE A 187 -5.88 -2.83 -2.68
CA ILE A 187 -5.14 -1.84 -3.48
C ILE A 187 -3.72 -2.32 -3.69
N LEU A 188 -3.32 -2.53 -4.94
CA LEU A 188 -1.92 -2.74 -5.32
C LEU A 188 -1.38 -1.46 -5.93
N GLN A 189 -0.18 -1.02 -5.53
CA GLN A 189 0.46 0.15 -6.11
C GLN A 189 1.91 -0.11 -6.49
N THR A 190 2.28 0.40 -7.68
CA THR A 190 3.67 0.49 -8.12
C THR A 190 3.93 1.82 -8.87
N CYS A 191 5.20 2.10 -9.15
CA CYS A 191 5.58 3.26 -9.96
C CYS A 191 5.43 2.99 -11.45
N ILE A 192 5.21 4.02 -12.25
CA ILE A 192 5.27 3.95 -13.71
C ILE A 192 6.59 4.57 -14.14
N ALA A 193 7.40 3.83 -14.89
CA ALA A 193 8.60 4.36 -15.51
C ALA A 193 8.28 4.99 -16.88
N LYS A 194 8.90 6.13 -17.21
CA LYS A 194 8.80 6.76 -18.53
C LYS A 194 10.03 7.59 -18.83
N GLY A 195 10.66 7.33 -19.99
CA GLY A 195 11.93 7.98 -20.34
C GLY A 195 13.01 7.65 -19.29
N ASN A 196 13.65 8.69 -18.74
CA ASN A 196 14.71 8.55 -17.75
C ASN A 196 14.22 8.58 -16.28
N SER A 197 12.91 8.42 -16.04
CA SER A 197 12.33 8.48 -14.70
C SER A 197 11.65 7.16 -14.34
N ASP A 198 12.19 6.47 -13.34
CA ASP A 198 11.65 5.21 -12.80
C ASP A 198 10.37 5.43 -11.98
N SER A 199 10.08 6.67 -11.60
CA SER A 199 8.94 7.06 -10.76
C SER A 199 8.05 8.12 -11.41
N TRP A 200 8.07 8.22 -12.74
CA TRP A 200 7.30 9.18 -13.55
C TRP A 200 5.82 9.24 -13.18
N GLY A 201 5.22 8.10 -12.83
CA GLY A 201 3.83 8.01 -12.42
C GLY A 201 3.55 6.98 -11.33
N ARG A 202 2.27 6.75 -11.05
CA ARG A 202 1.76 5.75 -10.12
C ARG A 202 0.68 4.94 -10.82
N LEU A 203 0.78 3.63 -10.69
CA LEU A 203 -0.23 2.67 -11.11
C LEU A 203 -0.93 2.15 -9.85
N PHE A 204 -2.26 2.16 -9.87
CA PHE A 204 -3.10 1.56 -8.84
C PHE A 204 -4.00 0.50 -9.47
N ILE A 205 -4.00 -0.68 -8.89
CA ILE A 205 -4.98 -1.74 -9.18
C ILE A 205 -5.89 -1.80 -7.97
N ILE A 206 -7.20 -1.61 -8.18
CA ILE A 206 -8.21 -1.62 -7.13
C ILE A 206 -9.13 -2.80 -7.41
N ALA A 207 -9.33 -3.61 -6.38
CA ALA A 207 -10.14 -4.82 -6.44
C ALA A 207 -11.09 -4.90 -5.24
N GLU A 208 -12.21 -5.58 -5.41
CA GLU A 208 -13.24 -5.76 -4.39
C GLU A 208 -13.63 -7.22 -4.26
N ILE A 209 -14.17 -7.60 -3.10
CA ILE A 209 -14.78 -8.92 -2.96
C ILE A 209 -16.02 -8.93 -3.84
N PRO A 210 -16.16 -9.87 -4.80
CA PRO A 210 -17.34 -9.91 -5.64
C PRO A 210 -18.59 -10.11 -4.79
N ASP A 211 -19.67 -9.40 -5.14
CA ASP A 211 -20.98 -9.64 -4.53
C ASP A 211 -21.37 -11.09 -4.78
N VAL A 212 -21.53 -11.86 -3.70
CA VAL A 212 -22.15 -13.18 -3.80
C VAL A 212 -23.63 -12.90 -3.97
N ASP A 213 -24.14 -13.00 -5.20
CA ASP A 213 -25.58 -12.99 -5.46
C ASP A 213 -26.21 -14.10 -4.60
N PRO A 214 -27.08 -13.77 -3.62
CA PRO A 214 -27.75 -14.79 -2.83
C PRO A 214 -28.79 -15.46 -3.71
N SER A 215 -28.36 -16.49 -4.45
CA SER A 215 -29.22 -17.41 -5.18
C SER A 215 -30.25 -18.06 -4.28
#